data_AF-A0A9R0V950-F1
#
_entry.id   AF-A0A9R0V950-F1
#
_cell.length_a   1.000
_cell.length_b   1.000
_cell.length_c   1.000
_cell.angle_alpha   90.00
_cell.angle_beta   90.00
_cell.angle_gamma   90.00
#
_symmetry.space_group_name_H-M   'P 1'
#
loop_
_entity.id
_entity.type
_entity.pdbx_description
1 polymer ?
#
loop_
_entity_poly.entity_id
_entity_poly.type
_entity_poly.pdbx_seq_one_letter_code
_entity_poly.pdbx_strand_id
1 'polypeptide(L)'
;MALELLSVSKSKDSKHRHSKDKFVDFHVPTGLNLLEDTEYASQAAMWGIEGLPELGEIYPIGGAGDRLGLMDSDTGESLPAALLPYCGRSLLEGLMRDLQAREFLHFKIFGKQCITPVAVMTSSVKNNHEHIVAICERLEWFGRGRENFRLFEQPLVPVVNAEDGKWLISESLLPVGKPGGHGAIWKLACDRGVFEWLYCHGRKAMLLLQLI
;
A
#
# COMPACT_ATOMS: atom_id res chain seq x y z
N MET A 1 -54.29 0.68 -32.10
CA MET A 1 -53.25 -0.30 -32.45
C MET A 1 -51.90 0.36 -32.16
N ALA A 2 -51.06 -0.06 -31.23
CA ALA A 2 -51.02 -1.24 -30.39
C ALA A 2 -50.47 -0.79 -29.01
N LEU A 3 -51.32 -0.87 -27.99
CA LEU A 3 -50.95 -0.75 -26.57
C LEU A 3 -51.71 -1.85 -25.82
N GLU A 4 -51.67 -3.05 -26.40
CA GLU A 4 -52.13 -4.29 -25.82
C GLU A 4 -51.21 -5.36 -26.38
N LEU A 5 -50.17 -5.73 -25.63
CA LEU A 5 -49.47 -7.03 -25.73
C LEU A 5 -48.58 -7.27 -24.49
N LEU A 6 -48.87 -6.60 -23.37
CA LEU A 6 -48.36 -6.97 -22.05
C LEU A 6 -49.42 -7.83 -21.34
N SER A 7 -49.61 -9.06 -21.78
CA SER A 7 -50.13 -10.10 -20.89
C SER A 7 -49.78 -11.50 -21.37
N VAL A 8 -49.27 -12.30 -20.43
CA VAL A 8 -49.22 -13.77 -20.42
C VAL A 8 -48.13 -14.45 -21.27
N SER A 9 -47.01 -14.78 -20.62
CA SER A 9 -46.62 -16.20 -20.51
C SER A 9 -45.94 -16.45 -19.16
N LYS A 10 -46.67 -17.11 -18.26
CA LYS A 10 -46.14 -17.75 -17.06
C LYS A 10 -45.80 -19.21 -17.42
N SER A 11 -44.52 -19.59 -17.30
CA SER A 11 -44.08 -20.97 -17.06
C SER A 11 -42.79 -20.90 -16.23
N LYS A 12 -42.89 -21.01 -14.91
CA LYS A 12 -42.67 -22.23 -14.09
C LYS A 12 -41.22 -22.74 -14.08
N ASP A 13 -40.69 -22.74 -12.86
CA ASP A 13 -39.58 -23.54 -12.33
C ASP A 13 -38.14 -23.19 -12.74
N SER A 14 -37.61 -22.15 -12.11
CA SER A 14 -36.28 -22.26 -11.50
C SER A 14 -36.43 -21.94 -10.01
N LYS A 15 -36.44 -22.99 -9.20
CA LYS A 15 -36.37 -22.90 -7.74
C LYS A 15 -35.02 -22.28 -7.38
N HIS A 16 -34.96 -20.94 -7.29
CA HIS A 16 -33.98 -20.30 -6.43
C HIS A 16 -34.19 -20.88 -5.04
N ARG A 17 -33.31 -21.81 -4.65
CA ARG A 17 -33.12 -22.14 -3.24
C ARG A 17 -32.88 -20.81 -2.55
N HIS A 18 -33.88 -20.32 -1.81
CA HIS A 18 -33.60 -19.42 -0.70
C HIS A 18 -32.70 -20.22 0.22
N SER A 19 -31.39 -20.04 0.04
CA SER A 19 -30.44 -20.16 1.13
C SER A 19 -31.10 -19.45 2.30
N LYS A 20 -31.43 -20.18 3.36
CA LYS A 20 -31.67 -19.55 4.66
C LYS A 20 -30.32 -18.95 5.02
N ASP A 21 -30.04 -17.75 4.51
CA ASP A 21 -28.91 -16.94 4.93
C ASP A 21 -29.15 -16.71 6.41
N LYS A 22 -28.53 -17.57 7.22
CA LYS A 22 -28.39 -17.32 8.64
C LYS A 22 -27.66 -16.00 8.69
N PHE A 23 -28.33 -14.94 9.12
CA PHE A 23 -27.66 -13.72 9.53
C PHE A 23 -26.60 -14.14 10.54
N VAL A 24 -25.34 -14.13 10.11
CA VAL A 24 -24.21 -14.35 10.99
C VAL A 24 -24.02 -13.02 11.70
N ASP A 25 -24.28 -12.99 13.00
CA ASP A 25 -23.93 -11.84 13.81
C ASP A 25 -22.40 -11.73 13.84
N PHE A 26 -21.89 -10.71 13.16
CA PHE A 26 -20.48 -10.36 13.24
C PHE A 26 -20.25 -9.62 14.56
N HIS A 27 -19.53 -10.26 15.48
CA HIS A 27 -19.06 -9.59 16.69
C HIS A 27 -17.94 -8.61 16.32
N VAL A 28 -18.31 -7.34 16.16
CA VAL A 28 -17.34 -6.26 16.02
C VAL A 28 -16.83 -5.92 17.43
N PRO A 29 -15.52 -5.93 17.68
CA PRO A 29 -14.99 -5.50 18.96
C PRO A 29 -15.35 -4.03 19.20
N THR A 30 -15.82 -3.71 20.41
CA THR A 30 -16.10 -2.33 20.80
C THR A 30 -14.78 -1.57 20.91
N GLY A 31 -14.50 -0.69 19.96
CA GLY A 31 -13.36 0.21 20.00
C GLY A 31 -13.67 1.50 20.77
N LEU A 32 -12.64 2.19 21.26
CA LEU A 32 -12.77 3.54 21.80
C LEU A 32 -13.00 4.53 20.64
N ASN A 33 -13.98 5.42 20.80
CA ASN A 33 -14.16 6.53 19.87
C ASN A 33 -13.23 7.69 20.26
N LEU A 34 -12.15 7.86 19.51
CA LEU A 34 -11.14 8.91 19.77
C LEU A 34 -11.71 10.33 19.62
N LEU A 35 -12.86 10.51 18.97
CA LEU A 35 -13.54 11.81 18.88
C LEU A 35 -14.29 12.17 20.16
N GLU A 36 -14.69 11.18 20.95
CA GLU A 36 -15.42 11.36 22.21
C GLU A 36 -14.46 11.40 23.41
N ASP A 37 -13.42 10.56 23.39
CA ASP A 37 -12.39 10.51 24.44
C ASP A 37 -11.11 11.22 24.01
N THR A 38 -11.13 12.54 24.14
CA THR A 38 -10.01 13.41 23.72
C THR A 38 -8.78 13.26 24.61
N GLU A 39 -8.95 12.90 25.88
CA GLU A 39 -7.84 12.64 26.82
C GLU A 39 -7.09 11.38 26.40
N TYR A 40 -7.82 10.29 26.15
CA TYR A 40 -7.21 9.06 25.63
C TYR A 40 -6.55 9.28 24.27
N ALA A 41 -7.19 10.01 23.35
CA ALA A 41 -6.61 10.31 22.05
C ALA A 41 -5.27 11.07 22.16
N SER A 42 -5.21 12.07 23.05
CA SER A 42 -3.98 12.80 23.35
C SER A 42 -2.90 11.90 23.94
N GLN A 43 -3.28 11.04 24.90
CA GLN A 43 -2.36 10.10 25.53
C GLN A 43 -1.82 9.06 24.54
N ALA A 44 -2.67 8.53 23.66
CA ALA A 44 -2.29 7.59 22.61
C ALA A 44 -1.34 8.23 21.58
N ALA A 45 -1.60 9.50 21.21
CA ALA A 45 -0.68 10.25 20.35
C ALA A 45 0.69 10.43 21.03
N MET A 46 0.72 10.76 22.33
CA MET A 46 1.96 10.88 23.08
C MET A 46 2.75 9.56 23.11
N TRP A 47 2.09 8.42 23.37
CA TRP A 47 2.73 7.10 23.31
C TRP A 47 3.30 6.80 21.92
N GLY A 48 2.60 7.19 20.85
CA GLY A 48 3.10 7.05 19.48
C GLY A 48 4.36 7.86 19.22
N ILE A 49 4.41 9.11 19.70
CA ILE A 49 5.61 9.95 19.57
C ILE A 49 6.76 9.41 20.43
N GLU A 50 6.50 9.05 21.69
CA GLU A 50 7.50 8.47 22.61
C GLU A 50 8.11 7.16 22.05
N GLY A 51 7.28 6.30 21.46
CA GLY A 51 7.70 5.02 20.89
C GLY A 51 8.40 5.11 19.53
N LEU A 52 8.49 6.30 18.93
CA LEU A 52 9.05 6.49 17.58
C LEU A 52 10.47 5.91 17.39
N PRO A 53 11.41 6.01 18.35
CA PRO A 53 12.73 5.38 18.22
C PRO A 53 12.69 3.86 18.06
N GLU A 54 11.62 3.21 18.54
CA GLU A 54 11.45 1.76 18.46
C GLU A 54 10.68 1.31 17.20
N LEU A 55 10.23 2.26 16.37
CA LEU A 55 9.48 2.02 15.15
C LEU A 55 10.34 2.07 13.90
N GLY A 56 10.04 1.21 12.94
CA GLY A 56 10.40 1.38 11.53
C GLY A 56 9.15 1.52 10.67
N GLU A 57 9.29 1.92 9.42
CA GLU A 57 8.15 2.01 8.49
C GLU A 57 8.34 1.14 7.25
N ILE A 58 7.24 0.58 6.74
CA ILE A 58 7.24 -0.16 5.48
C ILE A 58 6.17 0.44 4.55
N TYR A 59 6.58 0.83 3.35
CA TYR A 59 5.72 1.44 2.34
C TYR A 59 5.56 0.53 1.13
N PRO A 60 4.44 -0.20 1.01
CA PRO A 60 4.08 -0.91 -0.22
C PRO A 60 3.57 0.07 -1.29
N ILE A 61 4.43 0.44 -2.24
CA ILE A 61 4.18 1.44 -3.28
C ILE A 61 4.39 0.91 -4.71
N GLY A 62 4.20 -0.40 -4.90
CA GLY A 62 4.31 -1.06 -6.20
C GLY A 62 3.14 -0.81 -7.17
N GLY A 63 2.21 0.10 -6.84
CA GLY A 63 1.02 0.43 -7.63
C GLY A 63 1.30 1.49 -8.71
N ALA A 64 0.62 1.34 -9.86
CA ALA A 64 0.61 2.32 -10.94
C ALA A 64 -0.54 3.32 -10.78
N GLY A 65 -0.35 4.56 -11.24
CA GLY A 65 -1.33 5.63 -11.22
C GLY A 65 -2.32 5.61 -12.40
N ASP A 66 -2.51 4.47 -13.07
CA ASP A 66 -3.35 4.33 -14.27
C ASP A 66 -4.76 4.89 -14.08
N ARG A 67 -5.39 4.56 -12.94
CA ARG A 67 -6.75 5.00 -12.62
C ARG A 67 -6.86 6.50 -12.38
N LEU A 68 -5.74 7.14 -12.08
CA LEU A 68 -5.63 8.59 -11.90
C LEU A 68 -5.29 9.30 -13.22
N GLY A 69 -5.06 8.55 -14.30
CA GLY A 69 -4.53 9.11 -15.54
C GLY A 69 -3.12 9.69 -15.38
N LEU A 70 -2.38 9.24 -14.36
CA LEU A 70 -1.04 9.76 -14.09
C LEU A 70 -0.06 9.16 -15.11
N MET A 71 0.40 10.01 -16.02
CA MET A 71 1.28 9.65 -17.12
C MET A 71 2.46 10.62 -17.20
N ASP A 72 3.58 10.11 -17.69
CA ASP A 72 4.74 10.89 -18.08
C ASP A 72 4.40 11.71 -19.33
N SER A 73 4.75 13.00 -19.32
CA SER A 73 4.39 13.93 -20.40
C SER A 73 5.12 13.66 -21.71
N ASP A 74 6.30 13.07 -21.65
CA ASP A 74 7.20 12.92 -22.79
C ASP A 74 6.99 11.57 -23.46
N THR A 75 6.81 10.52 -22.66
CA THR A 75 6.66 9.13 -23.12
C THR A 75 5.20 8.67 -23.20
N GLY A 76 4.29 9.30 -22.45
CA GLY A 76 2.90 8.85 -22.31
C GLY A 76 2.74 7.59 -21.45
N GLU A 77 3.82 7.08 -20.85
CA GLU A 77 3.76 5.90 -19.99
C GLU A 77 3.12 6.23 -18.64
N SER A 78 2.41 5.27 -18.03
CA SER A 78 1.84 5.50 -16.70
C SER A 78 2.91 5.47 -15.61
N LEU A 79 2.85 6.46 -14.73
CA LEU A 79 3.77 6.61 -13.61
C LEU A 79 3.28 5.91 -12.34
N PRO A 80 4.18 5.58 -11.40
CA PRO A 80 3.80 5.16 -10.04
C PRO A 80 2.86 6.15 -9.36
N ALA A 81 1.86 5.64 -8.63
CA ALA A 81 0.95 6.48 -7.84
C ALA A 81 1.70 7.34 -6.80
N ALA A 82 2.83 6.83 -6.30
CA ALA A 82 3.74 7.54 -5.40
C ALA A 82 4.25 8.89 -5.96
N LEU A 83 4.28 9.07 -7.29
CA LEU A 83 4.69 10.30 -7.96
C LEU A 83 3.54 11.30 -8.16
N LEU A 84 2.30 10.97 -7.80
CA LEU A 84 1.17 11.87 -7.94
C LEU A 84 1.47 13.20 -7.22
N PRO A 85 1.37 14.36 -7.91
CA PRO A 85 1.63 15.64 -7.30
C PRO A 85 0.49 16.05 -6.38
N TYR A 86 0.81 16.36 -5.13
CA TYR A 86 -0.08 16.93 -4.14
C TYR A 86 0.62 18.13 -3.47
N CYS A 87 -0.01 19.30 -3.54
CA CYS A 87 0.57 20.56 -3.03
C CYS A 87 2.02 20.83 -3.51
N GLY A 88 2.32 20.51 -4.77
CA GLY A 88 3.62 20.76 -5.41
C GLY A 88 4.72 19.75 -5.09
N ARG A 89 4.39 18.61 -4.46
CA ARG A 89 5.33 17.51 -4.17
C ARG A 89 4.69 16.16 -4.50
N SER A 90 5.49 15.12 -4.69
CA SER A 90 4.95 13.77 -4.83
C SER A 90 4.30 13.26 -3.53
N LEU A 91 3.41 12.26 -3.62
CA LEU A 91 2.86 11.59 -2.44
C LEU A 91 3.95 10.95 -1.57
N LEU A 92 5.00 10.37 -2.18
CA LEU A 92 6.13 9.82 -1.44
C LEU A 92 6.86 10.90 -0.62
N GLU A 93 7.11 12.07 -1.20
CA GLU A 93 7.63 13.22 -0.45
C GLU A 93 6.70 13.63 0.70
N GLY A 94 5.39 13.59 0.48
CA GLY A 94 4.39 13.84 1.51
C GLY A 94 4.56 12.92 2.72
N LEU A 95 4.68 11.61 2.49
CA LEU A 95 4.92 10.61 3.54
C LEU A 95 6.22 10.86 4.29
N MET A 96 7.32 11.12 3.57
CA MET A 96 8.62 11.37 4.21
C MET A 96 8.59 12.63 5.08
N ARG A 97 7.89 13.67 4.64
CA ARG A 97 7.74 14.91 5.40
C ARG A 97 6.89 14.72 6.65
N ASP A 98 5.83 13.92 6.58
CA ASP A 98 5.05 13.55 7.76
C ASP A 98 5.91 12.80 8.79
N LEU A 99 6.68 11.81 8.34
CA LEU A 99 7.63 11.09 9.18
C LEU A 99 8.66 12.03 9.84
N GLN A 100 9.28 12.92 9.05
CA GLN A 100 10.23 13.91 9.57
C GLN A 100 9.58 14.88 10.57
N ALA A 101 8.30 15.23 10.38
CA ALA A 101 7.57 16.06 11.33
C ALA A 101 7.37 15.33 12.67
N ARG A 102 7.04 14.03 12.64
CA ARG A 102 6.95 13.20 13.86
C ARG A 102 8.29 13.07 14.57
N GLU A 103 9.38 12.88 13.84
CA GLU A 103 10.75 12.81 14.39
C GLU A 103 11.18 14.14 15.02
N PHE A 104 10.86 15.25 14.35
CA PHE A 104 11.11 16.58 14.87
C PHE A 104 10.30 16.84 16.14
N LEU A 105 9.03 16.42 16.19
CA LEU A 105 8.19 16.54 17.37
C LEU A 105 8.74 15.72 18.54
N HIS A 106 9.16 14.46 18.31
CA HIS A 106 9.85 13.64 19.31
C HIS A 106 11.08 14.35 19.85
N PHE A 107 11.93 14.91 18.99
CA PHE A 107 13.09 15.70 19.42
C PHE A 107 12.70 16.90 20.27
N LYS A 108 11.63 17.62 19.92
CA LYS A 108 11.17 18.79 20.69
C LYS A 108 10.65 18.43 22.08
N ILE A 109 10.00 17.28 22.23
CA ILE A 109 9.42 16.84 23.51
C ILE A 109 10.50 16.19 24.40
N PHE A 110 11.34 15.31 23.83
CA PHE A 110 12.25 14.45 24.60
C PHE A 110 13.73 14.84 24.50
N GLY A 111 14.06 15.83 23.67
CA GLY A 111 15.45 16.31 23.49
C GLY A 111 16.37 15.33 22.74
N LYS A 112 15.82 14.25 22.17
CA LYS A 112 16.58 13.20 21.47
C LYS A 112 16.14 13.10 20.02
N GLN A 113 17.09 13.23 19.11
CA GLN A 113 16.84 12.98 17.69
C GLN A 113 16.80 11.47 17.43
N CYS A 114 15.96 11.06 16.48
CA CYS A 114 15.95 9.70 15.97
C CYS A 114 15.74 9.74 14.45
N ILE A 115 16.25 8.72 13.77
CA ILE A 115 15.96 8.45 12.36
C ILE A 115 15.26 7.10 12.31
N THR A 116 14.04 7.12 11.78
CA THR A 116 13.16 5.98 11.58
C THR A 116 13.54 5.30 10.26
N PRO A 117 14.04 4.05 10.26
CA PRO A 117 14.38 3.36 9.02
C PRO A 117 13.13 3.07 8.20
N VAL A 118 13.21 3.24 6.87
CA VAL A 118 12.09 3.06 5.95
C VAL A 118 12.38 1.97 4.93
N ALA A 119 11.58 0.92 4.93
CA ALA A 119 11.58 -0.07 3.87
C ALA A 119 10.50 0.24 2.83
N VAL A 120 10.80 0.04 1.56
CA VAL A 120 9.90 0.41 0.46
C VAL A 120 9.74 -0.79 -0.47
N MET A 121 8.52 -1.30 -0.58
CA MET A 121 8.19 -2.38 -1.50
C MET A 121 7.72 -1.79 -2.84
N THR A 122 8.49 -2.00 -3.89
CA THR A 122 8.23 -1.50 -5.25
C THR A 122 7.78 -2.63 -6.19
N SER A 123 7.63 -2.32 -7.47
CA SER A 123 7.31 -3.26 -8.55
C SER A 123 8.22 -3.04 -9.75
N SER A 124 8.46 -4.07 -10.56
CA SER A 124 9.12 -3.93 -11.87
C SER A 124 8.16 -3.48 -12.97
N VAL A 125 6.85 -3.53 -12.72
CA VAL A 125 5.84 -3.09 -13.70
C VAL A 125 5.97 -1.59 -13.93
N LYS A 126 6.06 -1.19 -15.21
CA LYS A 126 6.10 0.22 -15.64
C LYS A 126 7.24 1.01 -14.99
N ASN A 127 8.41 0.38 -14.89
CA ASN A 127 9.63 0.98 -14.32
C ASN A 127 9.42 1.57 -12.92
N ASN A 128 8.48 1.01 -12.14
CA ASN A 128 8.11 1.57 -10.84
C ASN A 128 9.31 1.62 -9.89
N HIS A 129 10.10 0.55 -9.80
CA HIS A 129 11.30 0.53 -8.97
C HIS A 129 12.27 1.65 -9.33
N GLU A 130 12.55 1.83 -10.62
CA GLU A 130 13.47 2.83 -11.14
C GLU A 130 12.99 4.25 -10.84
N HIS A 131 11.70 4.52 -11.03
CA HIS A 131 11.09 5.80 -10.69
C HIS A 131 11.20 6.13 -9.19
N ILE A 132 10.99 5.13 -8.31
CA ILE A 132 11.12 5.30 -6.86
C ILE A 132 12.59 5.51 -6.47
N VAL A 133 13.53 4.74 -7.04
CA VAL A 133 14.97 4.95 -6.81
C VAL A 133 15.37 6.36 -7.23
N ALA A 134 14.96 6.79 -8.43
CA ALA A 134 15.31 8.09 -8.99
C ALA A 134 14.82 9.27 -8.12
N ILE A 135 13.60 9.21 -7.56
CA ILE A 135 13.14 10.26 -6.65
C ILE A 135 13.89 10.24 -5.32
N CYS A 136 14.19 9.06 -4.76
CA CYS A 136 15.00 8.95 -3.55
C CYS A 136 16.40 9.53 -3.76
N GLU A 137 17.06 9.21 -4.87
CA GLU A 137 18.41 9.72 -5.18
C GLU A 137 18.42 11.21 -5.49
N ARG A 138 17.48 11.69 -6.31
CA ARG A 138 17.33 13.12 -6.65
C ARG A 138 17.10 13.98 -5.41
N LEU A 139 16.42 13.45 -4.40
CA LEU A 139 16.13 14.12 -3.14
C LEU A 139 17.12 13.74 -2.03
N GLU A 140 18.27 13.17 -2.38
CA GLU A 140 19.35 12.81 -1.45
C GLU A 140 18.88 11.96 -0.27
N TRP A 141 18.04 10.96 -0.56
CA TRP A 141 17.39 10.09 0.43
C TRP A 141 16.62 10.87 1.48
N PHE A 142 16.00 11.98 1.06
CA PHE A 142 15.25 12.93 1.89
C PHE A 142 16.09 13.50 3.06
N GLY A 143 17.42 13.52 2.92
CA GLY A 143 18.34 13.93 3.98
C GLY A 143 18.51 12.91 5.12
N ARG A 144 18.07 11.66 4.92
CA ARG A 144 18.09 10.60 5.94
C ARG A 144 19.26 9.62 5.77
N GLY A 145 19.99 9.69 4.65
CA GLY A 145 21.03 8.71 4.29
C GLY A 145 20.46 7.44 3.67
N ARG A 146 21.20 6.85 2.71
CA ARG A 146 20.75 5.65 1.97
C ARG A 146 20.68 4.42 2.87
N GLU A 147 21.52 4.36 3.91
CA GLU A 147 21.57 3.29 4.90
C GLU A 147 20.27 3.15 5.71
N ASN A 148 19.49 4.23 5.84
CA ASN A 148 18.19 4.24 6.50
C ASN A 148 17.04 3.85 5.57
N PHE A 149 17.35 3.40 4.35
CA PHE A 149 16.37 2.91 3.39
C PHE A 149 16.66 1.49 2.94
N ARG A 150 15.58 0.72 2.75
CA ARG A 150 15.64 -0.63 2.17
C ARG A 150 14.57 -0.83 1.12
N LEU A 151 14.96 -0.74 -0.15
CA LEU A 151 14.06 -1.00 -1.27
C LEU A 151 14.06 -2.50 -1.60
N PHE A 152 12.88 -3.05 -1.90
CA PHE A 152 12.73 -4.43 -2.35
C PHE A 152 11.53 -4.55 -3.30
N GLU A 153 11.66 -5.40 -4.32
CA GLU A 153 10.63 -5.54 -5.34
C GLU A 153 9.68 -6.70 -5.05
N GLN A 154 8.38 -6.47 -5.29
CA GLN A 154 7.40 -7.54 -5.34
C GLN A 154 7.50 -8.33 -6.65
N PRO A 155 7.24 -9.66 -6.61
CA PRO A 155 7.29 -10.48 -7.80
C PRO A 155 6.06 -10.27 -8.67
N LEU A 156 6.20 -10.62 -9.94
CA LEU A 156 5.08 -10.85 -10.83
C LEU A 156 4.53 -12.26 -10.61
N VAL A 157 3.21 -12.38 -10.58
CA VAL A 157 2.48 -13.63 -10.47
C VAL A 157 1.83 -13.94 -11.82
N PRO A 158 1.94 -15.19 -12.33
CA PRO A 158 1.32 -15.59 -13.59
C PRO A 158 -0.19 -15.38 -13.58
N VAL A 159 -0.71 -14.83 -14.68
CA VAL A 159 -2.15 -14.70 -14.90
C VAL A 159 -2.68 -16.00 -15.48
N VAL A 160 -3.82 -16.46 -14.96
CA VAL A 160 -4.52 -17.65 -15.44
C VAL A 160 -5.76 -17.28 -16.25
N ASN A 161 -6.05 -18.08 -17.26
CA ASN A 161 -7.33 -18.02 -17.97
C ASN A 161 -8.46 -18.48 -17.04
N ALA A 162 -9.56 -17.73 -17.01
CA ALA A 162 -10.71 -18.02 -16.17
C ALA A 162 -11.46 -19.30 -16.59
N GLU A 163 -11.40 -19.69 -17.87
CA GLU A 163 -12.15 -20.83 -18.41
C GLU A 163 -11.46 -22.17 -18.13
N ASP A 164 -10.14 -22.25 -18.33
CA ASP A 164 -9.40 -23.52 -18.29
C ASP A 164 -8.26 -23.56 -17.26
N GLY A 165 -8.03 -22.47 -16.53
CA GLY A 165 -7.00 -22.37 -15.49
C GLY A 165 -5.56 -22.41 -16.01
N LYS A 166 -5.34 -22.40 -17.33
CA LYS A 166 -3.99 -22.39 -17.90
C LYS A 166 -3.37 -21.01 -17.79
N TRP A 167 -2.03 -20.97 -17.72
CA TRP A 167 -1.30 -19.71 -17.76
C TRP A 167 -1.53 -19.01 -19.09
N LEU A 168 -1.76 -17.70 -19.03
CA LEU A 168 -1.72 -16.85 -20.20
C LEU A 168 -0.26 -16.68 -20.62
N ILE A 169 0.03 -16.97 -21.89
CA ILE A 169 1.36 -16.85 -22.48
C ILE A 169 1.34 -15.71 -23.50
N SER A 170 2.32 -14.82 -23.45
CA SER A 170 2.52 -13.75 -24.43
C SER A 170 3.04 -14.30 -25.76
N GLU A 171 3.03 -13.47 -26.81
CA GLU A 171 3.63 -13.83 -28.11
C GLU A 171 5.13 -14.18 -28.01
N SER A 172 5.82 -13.64 -27.00
CA SER A 172 7.21 -13.97 -26.67
C SER A 172 7.40 -15.29 -25.91
N LEU A 173 6.36 -16.12 -25.80
CA LEU A 173 6.36 -17.41 -25.10
C LEU A 173 6.67 -17.31 -23.60
N LEU A 174 6.40 -16.15 -22.98
CA LEU A 174 6.57 -15.92 -21.55
C LEU A 174 5.21 -15.88 -20.84
N PRO A 175 5.11 -16.35 -19.59
CA PRO A 175 3.90 -16.15 -18.79
C PRO A 175 3.59 -14.67 -18.61
N VAL A 176 2.34 -14.28 -18.85
CA VAL A 176 1.86 -12.93 -18.56
C VAL A 176 1.83 -12.75 -17.05
N GLY A 177 2.59 -11.79 -16.54
CA GLY A 177 2.69 -11.50 -15.11
C GLY A 177 1.92 -10.25 -14.70
N LYS A 178 1.32 -10.28 -13.50
CA LYS A 178 0.82 -9.08 -12.81
C LYS A 178 1.38 -9.01 -11.39
N PRO A 179 1.45 -7.84 -10.77
CA PRO A 179 1.87 -7.74 -9.38
C PRO A 179 1.02 -8.64 -8.49
N GLY A 180 1.67 -9.42 -7.61
CA GLY A 180 0.99 -10.39 -6.73
C GLY A 180 0.10 -9.79 -5.65
N GLY A 181 0.03 -8.46 -5.56
CA GLY A 181 -0.69 -7.72 -4.54
C GLY A 181 0.14 -7.48 -3.28
N HIS A 182 -0.30 -6.50 -2.48
CA HIS A 182 0.49 -6.03 -1.33
C HIS A 182 0.65 -7.08 -0.22
N GLY A 183 -0.19 -8.11 -0.17
CA GLY A 183 -0.10 -9.19 0.81
C GLY A 183 1.20 -10.01 0.72
N ALA A 184 1.91 -9.96 -0.42
CA ALA A 184 3.23 -10.58 -0.56
C ALA A 184 4.29 -9.99 0.37
N ILE A 185 4.03 -8.81 0.95
CA ILE A 185 4.97 -8.07 1.79
C ILE A 185 5.54 -8.89 2.94
N TRP A 186 4.75 -9.73 3.61
CA TRP A 186 5.19 -10.49 4.77
C TRP A 186 6.28 -11.50 4.41
N LYS A 187 6.04 -12.27 3.35
CA LYS A 187 7.01 -13.23 2.85
C LYS A 187 8.24 -12.51 2.29
N LEU A 188 8.05 -11.45 1.51
CA LEU A 188 9.15 -10.72 0.89
C LEU A 188 10.03 -10.03 1.92
N ALA A 189 9.45 -9.40 2.94
CA ALA A 189 10.19 -8.76 4.00
C ALA A 189 11.03 -9.77 4.80
N CYS A 190 10.53 -11.00 4.96
CA CYS A 190 11.30 -12.12 5.51
C CYS A 190 12.43 -12.54 4.55
N ASP A 191 12.11 -12.92 3.32
CA ASP A 191 13.06 -13.46 2.33
C ASP A 191 14.17 -12.45 1.97
N ARG A 192 13.87 -11.15 1.98
CA ARG A 192 14.81 -10.06 1.64
C ARG A 192 15.55 -9.50 2.86
N GLY A 193 15.32 -10.08 4.04
CA GLY A 193 15.95 -9.68 5.30
C GLY A 193 15.55 -8.27 5.78
N VAL A 194 14.37 -7.78 5.40
CA VAL A 194 13.87 -6.45 5.83
C VAL A 194 13.58 -6.44 7.33
N PHE A 195 12.98 -7.52 7.87
CA PHE A 195 12.73 -7.62 9.31
C PHE A 195 14.02 -7.68 10.11
N GLU A 196 15.00 -8.46 9.65
CA GLU A 196 16.33 -8.52 10.28
C GLU A 196 17.05 -7.16 10.20
N TRP A 197 16.92 -6.46 9.07
CA TRP A 197 17.48 -5.13 8.90
C TRP A 197 16.85 -4.12 9.87
N LEU A 198 15.51 -4.10 10.01
CA LEU A 198 14.82 -3.27 11.01
C LEU A 198 15.23 -3.63 12.44
N TYR A 199 15.37 -4.92 12.74
CA TYR A 199 15.83 -5.40 14.04
C TYR A 199 17.27 -4.95 14.34
N CYS A 200 18.18 -5.04 13.37
CA CYS A 200 19.55 -4.51 13.47
C CYS A 200 19.57 -2.98 13.70
N HIS A 201 18.55 -2.26 13.26
CA HIS A 201 18.38 -0.83 13.57
C HIS A 201 17.77 -0.58 14.96
N GLY A 202 17.49 -1.61 15.75
CA GLY A 202 16.91 -1.51 17.09
C GLY A 202 15.39 -1.37 17.12
N ARG A 203 14.68 -1.70 16.02
CA ARG A 203 13.23 -1.52 15.94
C ARG A 203 12.48 -2.74 16.47
N LYS A 204 11.45 -2.48 17.27
CA LYS A 204 10.61 -3.50 17.92
C LYS A 204 9.23 -3.61 17.27
N ALA A 205 8.81 -2.57 16.56
CA ALA A 205 7.55 -2.54 15.85
C ALA A 205 7.72 -1.85 14.48
N MET A 206 6.72 -2.04 13.62
CA MET A 206 6.70 -1.42 12.30
C MET A 206 5.34 -0.85 11.97
N LEU A 207 5.32 0.30 11.30
CA LEU A 207 4.12 0.89 10.73
C LEU A 207 4.06 0.57 9.24
N LEU A 208 2.96 -0.03 8.80
CA LEU A 208 2.70 -0.34 7.39
C LEU A 208 1.77 0.73 6.80
N LEU A 209 2.27 1.53 5.85
CA LEU A 209 1.48 2.60 5.20
C LEU A 209 1.45 2.43 3.68
N GLN A 210 0.26 2.26 3.13
CA GLN A 210 0.05 2.12 1.69
C GLN A 210 -0.43 3.43 1.06
N LEU A 211 0.14 3.77 -0.10
CA LEU A 211 -0.42 4.78 -1.01
C LEU A 211 -1.32 4.06 -2.03
N ILE A 212 -2.58 4.49 -2.16
CA ILE A 212 -3.60 3.91 -3.06
C ILE A 212 -3.80 4.81 -4.27
#